data_AF-A0A1E4GQ56-F1
#
_entry.id   AF-A0A1E4GQ56-F1
#
_cell.length_a   1.000
_cell.length_b   1.000
_cell.length_c   1.000
_cell.angle_alpha   90.00
_cell.angle_beta   90.00
_cell.angle_gamma   90.00
#
_symmetry.space_group_name_H-M   'P 1'
#
loop_
_entity.id
_entity.type
_entity.pdbx_description
1 polymer ?
#
loop_
_entity_poly.entity_id
_entity_poly.type
_entity_poly.pdbx_seq_one_letter_code
_entity_poly.pdbx_strand_id
1 'polypeptide(L)'
;MPSSWSSSLRFELQFTGENINLWGEKLNAALVHADYAIAGWLTKALSGHTTLTTANAGADEARAAMIRFTGGEGPFTVTIPPVSKAYLIWNACAGPVTLATGAPGTVTLDSGDIAWVATDGGAVKTPGYGGLSIKDYVAAAGFSQVELPAQLANDGKYLKTDGANATWQAPVAADLADYASAIQGLQVALAVAL
;
A
#
# COMPACT_ATOMS: atom_id res chain seq x y z
N MET A 1 30.78 22.84 -27.78
CA MET A 1 29.65 21.96 -28.14
C MET A 1 28.43 22.42 -27.37
N PRO A 2 27.20 22.24 -27.87
CA PRO A 2 26.01 22.74 -27.19
C PRO A 2 25.79 22.00 -25.87
N SER A 3 25.14 22.69 -24.92
CA SER A 3 24.64 22.13 -23.67
C SER A 3 23.77 20.89 -23.91
N SER A 4 23.70 20.00 -22.92
CA SER A 4 22.88 18.77 -22.98
C SER A 4 21.76 18.80 -21.93
N TRP A 5 21.05 17.69 -21.73
CA TRP A 5 19.86 17.66 -20.86
C TRP A 5 19.85 16.42 -19.97
N SER A 6 19.39 16.56 -18.73
CA SER A 6 19.14 15.41 -17.85
C SER A 6 18.04 14.52 -18.41
N SER A 7 18.10 13.22 -18.10
CA SER A 7 17.28 12.21 -18.78
C SER A 7 15.78 12.31 -18.50
N SER A 8 15.39 12.69 -17.27
CA SER A 8 14.01 12.56 -16.82
C SER A 8 13.30 13.91 -16.73
N LEU A 9 13.90 14.85 -15.99
CA LEU A 9 13.36 16.18 -15.71
C LEU A 9 13.82 17.24 -16.72
N ARG A 10 14.74 16.89 -17.63
CA ARG A 10 15.24 17.76 -18.71
C ARG A 10 15.84 19.06 -18.17
N PHE A 11 16.64 18.98 -17.11
CA PHE A 11 17.48 20.08 -16.67
C PHE A 11 18.60 20.32 -17.68
N GLU A 12 18.88 21.58 -17.98
CA GLU A 12 20.01 21.95 -18.83
C GLU A 12 21.34 21.63 -18.14
N LEU A 13 22.23 20.97 -18.88
CA LEU A 13 23.58 20.61 -18.43
C LEU A 13 24.59 21.38 -19.28
N GLN A 14 25.30 22.32 -18.65
CA GLN A 14 26.21 23.25 -19.32
C GLN A 14 27.43 22.54 -19.90
N PHE A 15 27.98 23.06 -21.00
CA PHE A 15 29.23 22.53 -21.54
C PHE A 15 30.47 23.15 -20.87
N THR A 16 31.58 22.40 -20.83
CA THR A 16 32.88 22.90 -20.33
C THR A 16 33.33 24.12 -21.12
N GLY A 17 33.41 25.28 -20.45
CA GLY A 17 33.81 26.56 -21.06
C GLY A 17 32.67 27.57 -21.17
N GLU A 18 31.41 27.15 -21.02
CA GLU A 18 30.30 28.05 -20.71
C GLU A 18 30.39 28.40 -19.22
N ASN A 19 30.45 29.70 -18.86
CA ASN A 19 30.58 30.18 -17.47
C ASN A 19 31.85 29.68 -16.72
N ILE A 20 33.04 30.10 -17.17
CA ILE A 20 34.37 29.66 -16.67
C ILE A 20 34.55 29.78 -15.14
N ASN A 21 35.20 28.75 -14.56
CA ASN A 21 35.58 28.47 -13.15
C ASN A 21 34.73 27.40 -12.45
N LEU A 22 35.00 26.09 -12.66
CA LEU A 22 34.60 24.88 -11.87
C LEU A 22 33.13 24.66 -11.44
N TRP A 23 32.27 25.67 -11.53
CA TRP A 23 30.89 25.64 -11.06
C TRP A 23 30.00 24.85 -12.04
N GLY A 24 30.26 24.91 -13.35
CA GLY A 24 29.45 24.20 -14.35
C GLY A 24 29.44 22.68 -14.16
N GLU A 25 30.60 22.06 -13.96
CA GLU A 25 30.70 20.61 -13.76
C GLU A 25 30.02 20.16 -12.46
N LYS A 26 30.28 20.87 -11.36
CA LYS A 26 29.67 20.58 -10.05
C LYS A 26 28.16 20.79 -10.06
N LEU A 27 27.69 21.84 -10.75
CA LEU A 27 26.26 22.11 -10.92
C LEU A 27 25.60 21.00 -11.74
N ASN A 28 26.19 20.61 -12.87
CA ASN A 28 25.66 19.52 -13.69
C ASN A 28 25.56 18.21 -12.90
N ALA A 29 26.57 17.88 -12.10
CA ALA A 29 26.52 16.70 -11.22
C ALA A 29 25.36 16.78 -10.21
N ALA A 30 25.18 17.95 -9.57
CA ALA A 30 24.07 18.17 -8.65
C ALA A 30 22.69 18.05 -9.34
N LEU A 31 22.55 18.59 -10.55
CA LEU A 31 21.31 18.51 -11.34
C LEU A 31 20.99 17.06 -11.76
N VAL A 32 22.00 16.29 -12.18
CA VAL A 32 21.83 14.86 -12.48
C VAL A 32 21.43 14.08 -11.23
N HIS A 33 21.99 14.41 -10.08
CA HIS A 33 21.61 13.78 -8.81
C HIS A 33 20.19 14.15 -8.37
N ALA A 34 19.77 15.40 -8.59
CA ALA A 34 18.40 15.85 -8.33
C ALA A 34 17.37 15.17 -9.26
N ASP A 35 17.70 15.04 -10.55
CA ASP A 35 16.90 14.29 -11.53
C ASP A 35 16.65 12.86 -11.05
N TYR A 36 17.72 12.16 -10.64
CA TYR A 36 17.63 10.80 -10.12
C TYR A 36 16.87 10.71 -8.79
N ALA A 37 17.00 11.72 -7.93
CA ALA A 37 16.29 11.78 -6.64
C ALA A 37 14.79 11.99 -6.75
N ILE A 38 14.32 12.57 -7.85
CA ILE A 38 12.90 12.90 -8.07
C ILE A 38 12.22 11.90 -9.01
N ALA A 39 12.90 11.49 -10.07
CA ALA A 39 12.34 10.66 -11.14
C ALA A 39 13.15 9.38 -11.44
N GLY A 40 14.25 9.15 -10.73
CA GLY A 40 15.12 8.01 -10.97
C GLY A 40 14.49 6.67 -10.60
N TRP A 41 14.72 5.67 -11.46
CA TRP A 41 14.28 4.29 -11.27
C TRP A 41 15.48 3.35 -11.10
N LEU A 42 15.52 2.60 -9.99
CA LEU A 42 16.49 1.56 -9.73
C LEU A 42 15.83 0.19 -9.84
N THR A 43 16.47 -0.76 -10.55
CA THR A 43 16.12 -2.19 -10.44
C THR A 43 17.25 -2.89 -9.69
N LYS A 44 16.94 -3.46 -8.52
CA LYS A 44 17.90 -4.13 -7.65
C LYS A 44 17.54 -5.60 -7.52
N ALA A 45 18.41 -6.47 -8.05
CA ALA A 45 18.29 -7.91 -7.83
C ALA A 45 18.75 -8.27 -6.41
N LEU A 46 17.95 -9.05 -5.71
CA LEU A 46 18.17 -9.55 -4.37
C LEU A 46 18.49 -11.05 -4.43
N SER A 47 19.66 -11.41 -3.92
CA SER A 47 20.10 -12.80 -3.68
C SER A 47 20.20 -13.12 -2.18
N GLY A 48 19.90 -12.14 -1.32
CA GLY A 48 20.04 -12.19 0.12
C GLY A 48 19.70 -10.83 0.73
N HIS A 49 19.91 -10.69 2.04
CA HIS A 49 19.82 -9.39 2.70
C HIS A 49 20.86 -8.43 2.12
N THR A 50 20.50 -7.17 1.95
CA THR A 50 21.39 -6.18 1.35
C THR A 50 21.19 -4.81 1.97
N THR A 51 22.13 -3.90 1.71
CA THR A 51 22.06 -2.50 2.09
C THR A 51 22.16 -1.69 0.81
N LEU A 52 21.27 -0.70 0.64
CA LEU A 52 21.39 0.22 -0.49
C LEU A 52 22.70 0.99 -0.36
N THR A 53 23.47 1.05 -1.45
CA THR A 53 24.70 1.84 -1.46
C THR A 53 24.39 3.32 -1.33
N THR A 54 25.28 4.03 -0.62
CA THR A 54 25.31 5.49 -0.53
C THR A 54 26.68 5.98 -0.96
N ALA A 55 26.72 7.05 -1.74
CA ALA A 55 27.98 7.65 -2.17
C ALA A 55 27.82 9.14 -2.45
N ASN A 56 28.79 9.92 -1.98
CA ASN A 56 28.92 11.31 -2.35
C ASN A 56 29.50 11.40 -3.77
N ALA A 57 28.93 12.28 -4.60
CA ALA A 57 29.42 12.56 -5.96
C ALA A 57 29.56 11.32 -6.87
N GLY A 58 28.83 10.24 -6.58
CA GLY A 58 28.90 8.97 -7.31
C GLY A 58 27.54 8.28 -7.42
N ALA A 59 27.58 7.05 -7.92
CA ALA A 59 26.41 6.16 -7.98
C ALA A 59 25.94 5.81 -6.57
N ASP A 60 24.66 6.07 -6.31
CA ASP A 60 24.04 5.99 -4.99
C ASP A 60 22.67 5.35 -5.19
N GLU A 61 22.57 4.06 -4.86
CA GLU A 61 21.32 3.31 -5.01
C GLU A 61 20.21 3.91 -4.14
N ALA A 62 20.56 4.36 -2.93
CA ALA A 62 19.61 5.00 -2.02
C ALA A 62 19.14 6.36 -2.51
N ARG A 63 19.75 6.96 -3.55
CA ARG A 63 19.28 8.21 -4.16
C ARG A 63 18.08 8.03 -5.07
N ALA A 64 17.79 6.84 -5.59
CA ALA A 64 16.65 6.62 -6.48
C ALA A 64 15.31 7.07 -5.85
N ALA A 65 14.42 7.64 -6.64
CA ALA A 65 13.05 7.96 -6.22
C ALA A 65 12.18 6.69 -6.16
N MET A 66 12.39 5.80 -7.12
CA MET A 66 11.64 4.57 -7.31
C MET A 66 12.59 3.36 -7.34
N ILE A 67 12.24 2.29 -6.63
CA ILE A 67 13.07 1.08 -6.57
C ILE A 67 12.21 -0.16 -6.81
N ARG A 68 12.61 -0.97 -7.79
CA ARG A 68 12.06 -2.30 -8.02
C ARG A 68 13.04 -3.35 -7.50
N PHE A 69 12.61 -4.13 -6.51
CA PHE A 69 13.35 -5.31 -6.07
C PHE A 69 12.93 -6.52 -6.91
N THR A 70 13.89 -7.30 -7.37
CA THR A 70 13.67 -8.59 -8.05
C THR A 70 14.45 -9.67 -7.33
N GLY A 71 14.05 -10.95 -7.41
CA GLY A 71 14.76 -12.02 -6.71
C GLY A 71 13.89 -13.24 -6.40
N GLY A 72 14.47 -14.19 -5.67
CA GLY A 72 13.82 -15.44 -5.28
C GLY A 72 12.77 -15.30 -4.16
N GLU A 73 12.48 -16.40 -3.48
CA GLU A 73 11.37 -16.53 -2.51
C GLU A 73 11.57 -15.82 -1.16
N GLY A 74 12.69 -15.13 -0.93
CA GLY A 74 12.91 -14.39 0.33
C GLY A 74 12.83 -15.28 1.58
N PRO A 75 12.61 -14.70 2.78
CA PRO A 75 12.46 -13.27 3.04
C PRO A 75 13.79 -12.52 2.87
N PHE A 76 13.73 -11.31 2.30
CA PHE A 76 14.90 -10.44 2.21
C PHE A 76 14.71 -9.18 3.04
N THR A 77 15.74 -8.78 3.79
CA THR A 77 15.80 -7.46 4.40
C THR A 77 16.69 -6.55 3.54
N VAL A 78 16.14 -5.41 3.14
CA VAL A 78 16.89 -4.33 2.50
C VAL A 78 17.05 -3.19 3.50
N THR A 79 18.30 -2.91 3.85
CA THR A 79 18.63 -1.78 4.71
C THR A 79 18.70 -0.50 3.87
N ILE A 80 17.84 0.46 4.18
CA ILE A 80 17.88 1.82 3.64
C ILE A 80 18.64 2.73 4.62
N PRO A 81 19.26 3.83 4.15
CA PRO A 81 20.03 4.69 5.04
C PRO A 81 19.15 5.34 6.13
N PRO A 82 19.67 5.52 7.36
CA PRO A 82 18.95 6.15 8.47
C PRO A 82 18.92 7.68 8.32
N VAL A 83 18.43 8.16 7.18
CA VAL A 83 18.25 9.59 6.87
C VAL A 83 16.87 9.80 6.25
N SER A 84 16.27 10.96 6.50
CA SER A 84 14.91 11.25 6.04
C SER A 84 14.77 11.15 4.53
N LYS A 85 13.90 10.25 4.05
CA LYS A 85 13.59 10.10 2.63
C LYS A 85 12.29 9.32 2.38
N ALA A 86 11.63 9.61 1.26
CA ALA A 86 10.53 8.83 0.71
C ALA A 86 10.93 8.12 -0.60
N TYR A 87 10.32 6.97 -0.83
CA TYR A 87 10.51 6.09 -1.99
C TYR A 87 9.16 5.54 -2.45
N LEU A 88 9.04 5.27 -3.74
CA LEU A 88 8.04 4.33 -4.26
C LEU A 88 8.73 2.98 -4.51
N ILE A 89 8.30 1.95 -3.78
CA ILE A 89 8.92 0.64 -3.82
C ILE A 89 8.00 -0.35 -4.52
N TRP A 90 8.55 -1.14 -5.43
CA TRP A 90 7.90 -2.30 -6.01
C TRP A 90 8.65 -3.57 -5.62
N ASN A 91 8.02 -4.43 -4.82
CA ASN A 91 8.52 -5.77 -4.57
C ASN A 91 8.10 -6.70 -5.72
N ALA A 92 9.01 -6.97 -6.64
CA ALA A 92 8.85 -7.98 -7.69
C ALA A 92 9.70 -9.25 -7.42
N CYS A 93 10.13 -9.48 -6.17
CA CYS A 93 10.66 -10.76 -5.72
C CYS A 93 9.52 -11.79 -5.61
N ALA A 94 9.86 -13.09 -5.59
CA ALA A 94 8.86 -14.13 -5.32
C ALA A 94 8.39 -14.14 -3.85
N GLY A 95 9.22 -13.63 -2.93
CA GLY A 95 8.95 -13.54 -1.50
C GLY A 95 8.79 -12.14 -0.93
N PRO A 96 8.52 -12.04 0.39
CA PRO A 96 8.40 -10.77 1.07
C PRO A 96 9.76 -10.05 1.19
N VAL A 97 9.72 -8.72 1.10
CA VAL A 97 10.86 -7.83 1.29
C VAL A 97 10.58 -6.89 2.45
N THR A 98 11.48 -6.89 3.44
CA THR A 98 11.42 -6.01 4.62
C THR A 98 12.38 -4.85 4.45
N LEU A 99 11.88 -3.63 4.61
CA LEU A 99 12.66 -2.40 4.62
C LEU A 99 12.97 -1.99 6.06
N ALA A 100 14.24 -1.73 6.34
CA ALA A 100 14.73 -1.36 7.66
C ALA A 100 15.82 -0.29 7.58
N THR A 101 15.97 0.51 8.63
CA THR A 101 17.11 1.44 8.83
C THR A 101 18.18 0.86 9.76
N GLY A 102 17.90 -0.29 10.39
CA GLY A 102 18.67 -0.82 11.53
C GLY A 102 18.13 -0.37 12.90
N ALA A 103 17.14 0.54 12.93
CA ALA A 103 16.40 0.93 14.13
C ALA A 103 15.00 0.28 14.15
N PRO A 104 14.25 0.37 15.26
CA PRO A 104 12.89 -0.15 15.35
C PRO A 104 11.93 0.51 14.35
N GLY A 105 10.97 -0.26 13.85
CA GLY A 105 9.99 0.20 12.85
C GLY A 105 10.41 -0.16 11.44
N THR A 106 9.91 -1.29 10.96
CA THR A 106 10.17 -1.83 9.62
C THR A 106 8.87 -1.90 8.83
N VAL A 107 8.97 -1.87 7.50
CA VAL A 107 7.85 -2.13 6.61
C VAL A 107 8.14 -3.40 5.82
N THR A 108 7.23 -4.37 5.87
CA THR A 108 7.28 -5.57 5.03
C THR A 108 6.31 -5.41 3.87
N LEU A 109 6.81 -5.65 2.67
CA LEU A 109 6.04 -5.67 1.43
C LEU A 109 5.95 -7.11 0.93
N ASP A 110 4.75 -7.59 0.65
CA ASP A 110 4.56 -8.93 0.11
C ASP A 110 4.98 -8.98 -1.36
N SER A 111 5.08 -10.19 -1.91
CA SER A 111 5.36 -10.38 -3.33
C SER A 111 4.31 -9.67 -4.18
N GLY A 112 4.76 -8.82 -5.10
CA GLY A 112 3.91 -8.02 -5.98
C GLY A 112 3.48 -6.66 -5.41
N ASP A 113 3.70 -6.37 -4.12
CA ASP A 113 3.29 -5.11 -3.51
C ASP A 113 4.03 -3.90 -4.12
N ILE A 114 3.28 -2.84 -4.37
CA ILE A 114 3.81 -1.51 -4.72
C ILE A 114 3.33 -0.52 -3.66
N ALA A 115 4.25 0.11 -2.95
CA ALA A 115 3.92 0.99 -1.84
C ALA A 115 4.82 2.22 -1.77
N TRP A 116 4.22 3.34 -1.35
CA TRP A 116 4.96 4.49 -0.88
C TRP A 116 5.52 4.18 0.50
N VAL A 117 6.84 4.30 0.64
CA VAL A 117 7.56 4.03 1.87
C VAL A 117 8.42 5.25 2.21
N ALA A 118 8.42 5.68 3.45
CA ALA A 118 9.26 6.76 3.92
C ALA A 118 9.97 6.39 5.22
N THR A 119 11.07 7.07 5.49
CA THR A 119 11.74 7.04 6.79
C THR A 119 12.10 8.47 7.20
N ASP A 120 12.11 8.72 8.51
CA ASP A 120 12.66 9.92 9.14
C ASP A 120 14.12 9.73 9.59
N GLY A 121 14.71 8.58 9.25
CA GLY A 121 16.01 8.10 9.73
C GLY A 121 15.94 7.21 10.97
N GLY A 122 14.81 7.20 11.67
CA GLY A 122 14.51 6.27 12.75
C GLY A 122 13.71 5.08 12.24
N ALA A 123 12.41 5.28 12.00
CA ALA A 123 11.49 4.23 11.60
C ALA A 123 11.20 4.26 10.10
N VAL A 124 10.91 3.09 9.53
CA VAL A 124 10.33 2.97 8.19
C VAL A 124 8.82 2.89 8.32
N LYS A 125 8.09 3.65 7.50
CA LYS A 125 6.63 3.77 7.53
C LYS A 125 6.04 3.82 6.13
N THR A 126 4.78 3.41 6.02
CA THR A 126 3.93 3.67 4.87
C THR A 126 2.87 4.72 5.24
N PRO A 127 2.21 5.38 4.26
CA PRO A 127 1.01 6.15 4.53
C PRO A 127 -0.03 5.30 5.28
N GLY A 128 -0.77 5.94 6.18
CA GLY A 128 -1.60 5.25 7.14
C GLY A 128 -2.52 6.18 7.93
N TYR A 129 -3.50 5.60 8.62
CA TYR A 129 -4.46 6.30 9.47
C TYR A 129 -4.53 5.62 10.84
N GLY A 130 -4.65 6.40 11.90
CA GLY A 130 -4.78 5.85 13.26
C GLY A 130 -3.59 5.01 13.74
N GLY A 131 -2.40 5.20 13.16
CA GLY A 131 -1.19 4.42 13.50
C GLY A 131 -1.07 3.08 12.78
N LEU A 132 -2.02 2.73 11.91
CA LEU A 132 -1.98 1.55 11.06
C LEU A 132 -1.53 1.94 9.64
N SER A 133 -0.86 1.02 8.93
CA SER A 133 -0.64 1.18 7.49
C SER A 133 -1.99 1.24 6.76
N ILE A 134 -2.07 1.79 5.55
CA ILE A 134 -3.33 1.72 4.76
C ILE A 134 -3.80 0.26 4.60
N LYS A 135 -2.89 -0.70 4.40
CA LYS A 135 -3.22 -2.13 4.29
C LYS A 135 -3.90 -2.65 5.57
N ASP A 136 -3.28 -2.40 6.72
CA ASP A 136 -3.81 -2.84 8.01
C ASP A 136 -5.07 -2.06 8.39
N TYR A 137 -5.14 -0.78 8.05
CA TYR A 137 -6.32 0.04 8.25
C TYR A 137 -7.49 -0.48 7.41
N VAL A 138 -7.30 -0.85 6.15
CA VAL A 138 -8.38 -1.45 5.33
C VAL A 138 -8.78 -2.82 5.87
N ALA A 139 -7.81 -3.64 6.30
CA ALA A 139 -8.10 -4.92 6.94
C ALA A 139 -8.88 -4.76 8.26
N ALA A 140 -8.53 -3.75 9.07
CA ALA A 140 -9.14 -3.48 10.38
C ALA A 140 -10.44 -2.68 10.29
N ALA A 141 -10.55 -1.73 9.36
CA ALA A 141 -11.73 -0.89 9.14
C ALA A 141 -12.92 -1.69 8.63
N GLY A 142 -12.70 -2.95 8.20
CA GLY A 142 -13.75 -3.91 7.93
C GLY A 142 -14.73 -3.38 6.88
N PHE A 143 -14.52 -3.75 5.62
CA PHE A 143 -15.70 -4.19 4.89
C PHE A 143 -16.32 -5.30 5.78
N SER A 144 -17.42 -4.94 6.45
CA SER A 144 -17.92 -5.54 7.68
C SER A 144 -17.80 -7.08 7.69
N GLN A 145 -17.28 -7.60 8.81
CA GLN A 145 -16.85 -8.97 9.13
C GLN A 145 -17.86 -10.11 8.92
N VAL A 146 -18.90 -9.91 8.14
CA VAL A 146 -19.74 -11.00 7.65
C VAL A 146 -19.72 -10.97 6.13
N GLU A 147 -18.90 -11.85 5.56
CA GLU A 147 -19.11 -12.33 4.19
C GLU A 147 -20.60 -12.65 4.03
N LEU A 148 -21.30 -11.92 3.16
CA LEU A 148 -22.71 -12.19 2.93
C LEU A 148 -22.83 -13.60 2.32
N PRO A 149 -23.72 -14.46 2.83
CA PRO A 149 -23.89 -15.81 2.31
C PRO A 149 -24.33 -15.78 0.84
N ALA A 150 -23.85 -16.74 0.05
CA ALA A 150 -24.13 -16.84 -1.39
C ALA A 150 -25.64 -16.78 -1.71
N GLN A 151 -26.01 -16.02 -2.75
CA GLN A 151 -27.41 -15.80 -3.13
C GLN A 151 -28.03 -17.00 -3.87
N LEU A 152 -27.20 -17.83 -4.53
CA LEU A 152 -27.67 -18.96 -5.33
C LEU A 152 -28.54 -19.90 -4.48
N ALA A 153 -29.74 -20.23 -4.98
CA ALA A 153 -30.75 -21.08 -4.32
C ALA A 153 -31.39 -20.51 -3.03
N ASN A 154 -31.32 -19.18 -2.80
CA ASN A 154 -31.97 -18.52 -1.67
C ASN A 154 -33.11 -17.58 -2.08
N ASP A 155 -33.81 -17.88 -3.18
CA ASP A 155 -34.97 -17.11 -3.63
C ASP A 155 -36.07 -17.06 -2.55
N GLY A 156 -36.70 -15.88 -2.39
CA GLY A 156 -37.75 -15.63 -1.40
C GLY A 156 -37.30 -15.57 0.07
N LYS A 157 -36.00 -15.73 0.37
CA LYS A 157 -35.45 -15.59 1.73
C LYS A 157 -34.99 -14.16 1.99
N TYR A 158 -34.88 -13.80 3.26
CA TYR A 158 -34.27 -12.54 3.69
C TYR A 158 -32.99 -12.79 4.48
N LEU A 159 -32.10 -11.82 4.46
CA LEU A 159 -30.86 -11.89 5.21
C LEU A 159 -31.14 -11.50 6.66
N LYS A 160 -30.86 -12.41 7.60
CA LYS A 160 -30.98 -12.16 9.03
C LYS A 160 -29.60 -12.10 9.67
N THR A 161 -29.44 -11.20 10.64
CA THR A 161 -28.28 -11.17 11.52
C THR A 161 -28.65 -11.55 12.95
N ASP A 162 -27.79 -12.29 13.64
CA ASP A 162 -27.87 -12.59 15.07
C ASP A 162 -26.87 -11.73 15.88
N GLY A 163 -26.22 -10.74 15.25
CA GLY A 163 -25.16 -9.93 15.84
C GLY A 163 -23.75 -10.50 15.67
N ALA A 164 -23.60 -11.73 15.15
CA ALA A 164 -22.31 -12.38 14.89
C ALA A 164 -22.20 -12.97 13.46
N ASN A 165 -23.31 -13.43 12.88
CA ASN A 165 -23.41 -14.04 11.56
C ASN A 165 -24.52 -13.36 10.74
N ALA A 166 -24.47 -13.54 9.42
CA ALA A 166 -25.58 -13.24 8.52
C ALA A 166 -25.95 -14.51 7.75
N THR A 167 -27.22 -14.88 7.79
CA THR A 167 -27.74 -16.12 7.21
C THR A 167 -29.03 -15.86 6.45
N TRP A 168 -29.31 -16.66 5.42
CA TRP A 168 -30.58 -16.63 4.72
C TRP A 168 -31.65 -17.36 5.52
N GLN A 169 -32.69 -16.65 5.94
CA GLN A 169 -33.85 -17.24 6.63
C GLN A 169 -35.09 -17.15 5.75
N ALA A 170 -35.89 -18.22 5.75
CA ALA A 170 -37.26 -18.12 5.24
C ALA A 170 -38.10 -17.27 6.21
N PRO A 171 -39.09 -16.50 5.71
CA PRO A 171 -40.05 -15.83 6.58
C PRO A 171 -40.78 -16.84 7.46
N VAL A 172 -40.80 -16.64 8.78
CA VAL A 172 -41.63 -17.42 9.71
C VAL A 172 -42.61 -16.52 10.44
N ALA A 173 -43.74 -17.06 10.87
CA ALA A 173 -44.77 -16.30 11.58
C ALA A 173 -44.25 -15.63 12.88
N ALA A 174 -43.22 -16.22 13.50
CA ALA A 174 -42.56 -15.64 14.68
C ALA A 174 -41.78 -14.34 14.36
N ASP A 175 -41.45 -14.08 13.09
CA ASP A 175 -40.84 -12.82 12.67
C ASP A 175 -41.88 -11.68 12.56
N LEU A 176 -43.19 -11.99 12.63
CA LEU A 176 -44.30 -11.03 12.61
C LEU A 176 -44.87 -10.84 14.02
N ALA A 177 -44.50 -9.74 14.66
CA ALA A 177 -44.87 -9.44 16.05
C ALA A 177 -46.39 -9.36 16.32
N ASP A 178 -47.20 -9.14 15.29
CA ASP A 178 -48.65 -8.97 15.34
C ASP A 178 -49.45 -10.19 14.86
N TYR A 179 -48.78 -11.26 14.41
CA TYR A 179 -49.43 -12.42 13.79
C TYR A 179 -50.50 -13.06 14.69
N ALA A 180 -50.20 -13.23 15.98
CA ALA A 180 -51.14 -13.81 16.95
C ALA A 180 -52.36 -12.90 17.16
N SER A 181 -52.14 -11.58 17.24
CA SER A 181 -53.20 -10.58 17.39
C SER A 181 -54.10 -10.53 16.15
N ALA A 182 -53.54 -10.65 14.96
CA ALA A 182 -54.27 -10.69 13.71
C ALA A 182 -55.16 -11.95 13.59
N ILE A 183 -54.64 -13.12 13.98
CA ILE A 183 -55.43 -14.36 14.01
C ILE A 183 -56.57 -14.28 15.01
N GLN A 184 -56.31 -13.78 16.22
CA GLN A 184 -57.35 -13.60 17.24
C GLN A 184 -58.44 -12.65 16.76
N GLY A 185 -58.07 -11.55 16.10
CA GLY A 185 -59.02 -10.62 15.48
C GLY A 185 -59.92 -11.30 14.44
N LEU A 186 -59.34 -12.15 13.57
CA LEU A 186 -60.11 -12.91 12.58
C LEU A 186 -61.05 -13.94 13.24
N GLN A 187 -60.59 -14.65 14.27
CA GLN A 187 -61.39 -15.62 15.00
C GLN A 187 -62.59 -14.96 15.70
N VAL A 188 -62.38 -13.80 16.33
CA VAL A 188 -63.46 -13.01 16.94
C VAL A 188 -64.43 -12.51 15.88
N ALA A 189 -63.94 -11.97 14.76
CA ALA A 189 -64.79 -11.50 13.67
C ALA A 189 -65.67 -12.62 13.08
N LEU A 190 -65.13 -13.83 12.95
CA LEU A 190 -65.89 -15.00 12.48
C LEU A 190 -66.92 -15.48 13.50
N ALA A 191 -66.57 -15.44 14.80
CA ALA A 191 -67.48 -15.83 15.89
C ALA A 191 -68.66 -14.85 16.07
N VAL A 192 -68.50 -13.57 15.72
CA VAL A 192 -69.57 -12.56 15.76
C VAL A 192 -70.47 -12.62 14.50
N ALA A 193 -70.00 -13.27 13.42
CA ALA A 193 -70.73 -13.39 12.16
C ALA A 193 -71.62 -14.66 12.04
N LEU A 194 -71.59 -15.54 13.05
CA LEU A 194 -72.42 -16.75 13.20
C LEU A 194 -73.52 -16.53 14.25
#